data_AF-A0A9Y2MY24-F1
#
_entry.id   AF-A0A9Y2MY24-F1
#
_cell.length_a   1.000
_cell.length_b   1.000
_cell.length_c   1.000
_cell.angle_alpha   90.00
_cell.angle_beta   90.00
_cell.angle_gamma   90.00
#
_symmetry.space_group_name_H-M   'P 1'
#
loop_
_entity.id
_entity.type
_entity.pdbx_description
1 polymer ?
#
loop_
_entity_poly.entity_id
_entity_poly.type
_entity_poly.pdbx_seq_one_letter_code
_entity_poly.pdbx_strand_id
1 'polypeptide(L)'
;MTRQITETTNVDPPPPRESIRALLRRRRRGVGRFRGIQYWLRVRGYYFLAAFAGLFVVNAVVIGGRVAYDVTLQIDSPWDTSSPALALPLSLAGWLVVTGFAGAVAGYVVTEVTDNRNIGRMRGRGNARRIALIPLLDRLQYRRHGFEVPHYFGIRFALRHDGDWARAQDHWEIIVEKFLNAAESDRTHGPRQAMWQAVLEASYVLDGMSGKCPVCEETAAKGEGRTDARQ
;
A
#
# COMPACT_ATOMS: atom_id res chain seq x y z
N MET A 1 -36.36 -53.30 7.72
CA MET A 1 -34.88 -53.20 7.73
C MET A 1 -34.51 -51.80 7.27
N THR A 2 -34.37 -50.86 8.21
CA THR A 2 -34.15 -49.44 7.91
C THR A 2 -32.72 -49.11 8.36
N ARG A 3 -31.82 -48.92 7.40
CA ARG A 3 -30.42 -48.55 7.65
C ARG A 3 -30.39 -47.11 8.15
N GLN A 4 -30.16 -46.91 9.45
CA GLN A 4 -29.78 -45.61 9.97
C GLN A 4 -28.36 -45.31 9.50
N ILE A 5 -28.23 -44.32 8.61
CA ILE A 5 -26.96 -43.72 8.26
C ILE A 5 -26.60 -42.81 9.44
N THR A 6 -25.61 -43.19 10.21
CA THR A 6 -24.99 -42.38 11.24
C THR A 6 -24.33 -41.18 10.56
N GLU A 7 -25.06 -40.07 10.50
CA GLU A 7 -24.57 -38.77 10.08
C GLU A 7 -23.56 -38.29 11.12
N THR A 8 -22.29 -38.61 10.90
CA THR A 8 -21.18 -37.99 11.64
C THR A 8 -21.21 -36.50 11.31
N THR A 9 -21.75 -35.72 12.23
CA THR A 9 -21.72 -34.25 12.22
C THR A 9 -20.26 -33.84 12.33
N ASN A 10 -19.58 -33.74 11.19
CA ASN A 10 -18.25 -33.19 11.08
C ASN A 10 -18.42 -31.67 11.25
N VAL A 11 -18.41 -31.23 12.51
CA VAL A 11 -18.47 -29.83 12.89
C VAL A 11 -17.18 -29.19 12.42
N ASP A 12 -17.25 -28.46 11.30
CA ASP A 12 -16.15 -27.65 10.81
C ASP A 12 -15.60 -26.77 11.95
N PRO A 13 -14.27 -26.73 12.18
CA PRO A 13 -13.72 -25.90 13.23
C PRO A 13 -14.04 -24.43 12.97
N PRO A 14 -14.41 -23.65 14.00
CA PRO A 14 -14.76 -22.24 13.84
C PRO A 14 -13.55 -21.47 13.28
N PRO A 15 -13.80 -20.44 12.44
CA PRO A 15 -12.72 -19.73 11.76
C PRO A 15 -11.76 -19.09 12.76
N PRO A 16 -10.43 -19.17 12.51
CA PRO A 16 -9.44 -18.57 13.40
C PRO A 16 -9.64 -17.06 13.51
N ARG A 17 -9.72 -16.54 14.75
CA ARG A 17 -9.77 -15.09 15.00
C ARG A 17 -8.52 -14.42 14.41
N GLU A 18 -8.71 -13.36 13.64
CA GLU A 18 -7.61 -12.60 13.03
C GLU A 18 -6.62 -12.14 14.11
N SER A 19 -5.37 -12.63 14.03
CA SER A 19 -4.33 -12.18 14.96
C SER A 19 -3.97 -10.72 14.67
N ILE A 20 -3.65 -9.96 15.73
CA ILE A 20 -3.16 -8.57 15.61
C ILE A 20 -1.93 -8.48 14.69
N ARG A 21 -1.14 -9.55 14.61
CA ARG A 21 -0.01 -9.69 13.68
C ARG A 21 -0.47 -9.76 12.22
N ALA A 22 -1.58 -10.44 11.92
CA ALA A 22 -2.19 -10.47 10.59
C ALA A 22 -2.73 -9.09 10.21
N LEU A 23 -3.37 -8.38 11.13
CA LEU A 23 -3.83 -7.00 10.92
C LEU A 23 -2.67 -6.03 10.67
N LEU A 24 -1.57 -6.13 11.44
CA LEU A 24 -0.37 -5.33 11.25
C LEU A 24 0.32 -5.67 9.92
N ARG A 25 0.39 -6.94 9.54
CA ARG A 25 0.94 -7.39 8.25
C ARG A 25 0.11 -6.84 7.09
N ARG A 26 -1.22 -6.88 7.20
CA ARG A 26 -2.17 -6.30 6.25
C ARG A 26 -2.02 -4.79 6.14
N ARG A 27 -1.92 -4.09 7.27
CA ARG A 27 -1.65 -2.64 7.32
C ARG A 27 -0.30 -2.32 6.67
N ARG A 28 0.74 -3.10 6.93
CA ARG A 28 2.09 -2.91 6.38
C ARG A 28 2.15 -3.15 4.88
N ARG A 29 1.33 -4.06 4.32
CA ARG A 29 1.19 -4.22 2.86
C ARG A 29 0.31 -3.16 2.22
N GLY A 30 -0.72 -2.68 2.93
CA GLY A 30 -1.47 -1.47 2.53
C GLY A 30 -0.60 -0.20 2.47
N VAL A 31 0.50 -0.14 3.22
CA VAL A 31 1.51 0.92 3.11
C VAL A 31 2.30 0.82 1.78
N GLY A 32 2.46 -0.38 1.22
CA GLY A 32 3.05 -0.59 -0.12
C GLY A 32 2.13 -0.12 -1.26
N ARG A 33 0.85 0.12 -0.99
CA ARG A 33 -0.13 0.69 -1.93
C ARG A 33 0.06 2.21 -2.12
N PHE A 34 0.81 2.88 -1.23
CA PHE A 34 1.32 4.22 -1.48
C PHE A 34 2.55 4.16 -2.40
N ARG A 35 2.32 3.96 -3.71
CA ARG A 35 3.30 4.38 -4.73
C ARG A 35 3.31 5.90 -4.76
N GLY A 36 4.43 6.52 -4.39
CA GLY A 36 4.63 7.95 -4.54
C GLY A 36 5.57 8.60 -3.51
N ILE A 37 5.61 9.93 -3.56
CA ILE A 37 6.52 10.81 -2.82
C ILE A 37 6.45 10.62 -1.30
N GLN A 38 5.33 10.13 -0.74
CA GLN A 38 5.17 9.92 0.70
C GLN A 38 5.96 8.72 1.25
N TYR A 39 6.07 7.61 0.50
CA TYR A 39 6.95 6.49 0.87
C TYR A 39 8.41 6.93 0.78
N TRP A 40 8.77 7.70 -0.26
CA TRP A 40 10.12 8.24 -0.43
C TRP A 40 10.47 9.26 0.67
N LEU A 41 9.58 10.19 1.02
CA LEU A 41 9.79 11.15 2.11
C LEU A 41 9.95 10.44 3.45
N ARG A 42 9.13 9.44 3.74
CA ARG A 42 9.14 8.76 5.04
C ARG A 42 10.31 7.80 5.19
N VAL A 43 10.75 7.13 4.12
CA VAL A 43 11.83 6.14 4.19
C VAL A 43 13.19 6.72 3.80
N ARG A 44 13.26 7.63 2.83
CA ARG A 44 14.51 8.25 2.36
C ARG A 44 14.69 9.69 2.84
N GLY A 45 13.62 10.47 2.89
CA GLY A 45 13.67 11.87 3.34
C GLY A 45 14.21 12.03 4.76
N TYR A 46 13.93 11.06 5.65
CA TYR A 46 14.49 11.06 7.00
C TYR A 46 16.03 11.02 7.01
N TYR A 47 16.67 10.25 6.11
CA TYR A 47 18.13 10.21 6.04
C TYR A 47 18.72 11.55 5.58
N PHE A 48 18.09 12.21 4.60
CA PHE A 48 18.52 13.54 4.15
C PHE A 48 18.35 14.58 5.26
N LEU A 49 17.23 14.52 5.99
CA LEU A 49 16.96 15.44 7.10
C LEU A 49 17.93 15.21 8.27
N ALA A 50 18.24 13.95 8.58
CA ALA A 50 19.22 13.60 9.61
C ALA A 50 20.65 14.04 9.22
N ALA A 51 21.04 13.85 7.95
CA ALA A 51 22.32 14.34 7.45
C ALA A 51 22.43 15.87 7.51
N PHE A 52 21.37 16.58 7.13
CA PHE A 52 21.31 18.04 7.23
C PHE A 52 21.37 18.52 8.68
N ALA A 53 20.60 17.90 9.58
CA ALA A 53 20.63 18.24 11.01
C ALA A 53 22.03 17.98 11.61
N GLY A 54 22.68 16.87 11.24
CA GLY A 54 24.05 16.59 11.66
C GLY A 54 25.04 17.66 11.18
N LEU A 55 24.95 18.05 9.89
CA LEU A 55 25.80 19.09 9.32
C LEU A 55 25.58 20.45 10.01
N PHE A 56 24.33 20.79 10.34
CA PHE A 56 23.99 22.00 11.08
C PHE A 56 24.56 21.99 12.49
N VAL A 57 24.42 20.89 13.24
CA VAL A 57 24.96 20.76 14.60
C VAL A 57 26.48 20.89 14.60
N VAL A 58 27.18 20.25 13.66
CA VAL A 58 28.64 20.37 13.55
C VAL A 58 29.05 21.83 13.30
N ASN A 59 28.39 22.53 12.38
CA ASN A 59 28.68 23.93 12.11
C ASN A 59 28.31 24.85 13.29
N ALA A 60 27.20 24.59 13.97
CA ALA A 60 26.77 25.36 15.15
C ALA A 60 27.76 25.23 16.31
N VAL A 61 28.42 24.08 16.46
CA VAL A 61 29.47 23.87 17.46
C VAL A 61 30.78 24.56 17.06
N VAL A 62 31.16 24.51 15.77
CA VAL A 62 32.46 25.05 15.31
C VAL A 62 32.45 26.58 15.15
N ILE A 63 31.38 27.15 14.58
CA ILE A 63 31.32 28.56 14.17
C ILE A 63 30.31 29.36 15.02
N GLY A 64 29.51 28.66 15.84
CA GLY A 64 28.45 29.24 16.65
C GLY A 64 27.09 29.11 15.97
N GLY A 65 26.07 28.77 16.77
CA GLY A 65 24.74 28.45 16.26
C GLY A 65 24.04 29.59 15.52
N ARG A 66 24.30 30.85 15.91
CA ARG A 66 23.73 32.03 15.25
C ARG A 66 24.32 32.21 13.85
N VAL A 67 25.64 32.16 13.74
CA VAL A 67 26.35 32.26 12.45
C VAL A 67 25.97 31.09 11.53
N ALA A 68 25.90 29.86 12.06
CA ALA A 68 25.46 28.70 11.28
C ALA A 68 24.01 28.86 10.76
N TYR A 69 23.11 29.45 11.57
CA TYR A 69 21.74 29.75 11.15
C TYR A 69 21.70 30.81 10.06
N ASP A 70 22.43 31.91 10.23
CA ASP A 70 22.49 33.02 9.27
C ASP A 70 23.07 32.57 7.91
N VAL A 71 24.12 31.73 7.92
CA VAL A 71 24.70 31.10 6.72
C VAL A 71 23.72 30.11 6.07
N THR A 72 22.97 29.35 6.87
CA THR A 72 21.95 28.40 6.35
C THR A 72 20.82 29.14 5.63
N LEU A 73 20.42 30.31 6.15
CA LEU A 73 19.44 31.18 5.52
C LEU A 73 20.01 32.05 4.39
N GLN A 74 21.32 31.97 4.13
CA GLN A 74 22.04 32.81 3.17
C GLN A 74 21.93 34.32 3.46
N ILE A 75 21.78 34.69 4.74
CA ILE A 75 21.86 36.08 5.19
C ILE A 75 23.32 36.55 5.14
N ASP A 76 24.23 35.69 5.63
CA ASP A 76 25.66 35.91 5.59
C ASP A 76 26.34 35.03 4.53
N SER A 77 27.40 35.59 3.95
CA SER A 77 28.27 34.87 3.02
C SER A 77 29.08 33.81 3.77
N PRO A 78 29.16 32.56 3.27
CA PRO A 78 29.99 31.52 3.89
C PRO A 78 31.50 31.86 3.87
N TRP A 79 31.92 32.85 3.07
CA TRP A 79 33.31 33.31 2.99
C TRP A 79 33.76 34.21 4.14
N ASP A 80 32.81 34.87 4.82
CA ASP A 80 33.11 35.75 5.96
C ASP A 80 33.23 34.98 7.28
N THR A 81 33.06 33.66 7.22
CA THR A 81 33.13 32.76 8.38
C THR A 81 34.53 32.25 8.67
N SER A 82 34.80 31.93 9.93
CA SER A 82 36.11 31.42 10.40
C SER A 82 36.54 30.11 9.72
N SER A 83 35.59 29.32 9.21
CA SER A 83 35.86 28.06 8.50
C SER A 83 34.98 27.90 7.26
N PRO A 84 35.35 28.55 6.13
CA PRO A 84 34.54 28.58 4.92
C PRO A 84 34.25 27.19 4.33
N ALA A 85 35.19 26.24 4.50
CA ALA A 85 35.05 24.88 3.99
C ALA A 85 33.88 24.09 4.61
N LEU A 86 33.50 24.41 5.85
CA LEU A 86 32.36 23.78 6.54
C LEU A 86 31.04 24.54 6.32
N ALA A 87 31.15 25.87 6.17
CA ALA A 87 30.02 26.76 5.90
C ALA A 87 29.44 26.57 4.49
N LEU A 88 30.30 26.28 3.50
CA LEU A 88 29.90 26.05 2.10
C LEU A 88 28.86 24.93 1.91
N PRO A 89 29.11 23.68 2.36
CA PRO A 89 28.13 22.61 2.19
C PRO A 89 26.83 22.88 2.97
N LEU A 90 26.91 23.61 4.09
CA LEU A 90 25.73 24.00 4.86
C LEU A 90 24.85 25.00 4.10
N SER A 91 25.45 26.02 3.50
CA SER A 91 24.75 27.03 2.69
C SER A 91 24.09 26.41 1.45
N LEU A 92 24.80 25.51 0.76
CA LEU A 92 24.26 24.73 -0.35
C LEU A 92 23.10 23.84 0.08
N ALA A 93 23.23 23.17 1.23
CA ALA A 93 22.19 22.30 1.74
C ALA A 93 20.94 23.09 2.18
N GLY A 94 21.09 24.28 2.78
CA GLY A 94 19.98 25.16 3.12
C GLY A 94 19.15 25.53 1.89
N TRP A 95 19.81 25.88 0.79
CA TRP A 95 19.15 26.18 -0.48
C TRP A 95 18.43 24.97 -1.09
N LEU A 96 19.07 23.79 -1.04
CA LEU A 96 18.48 22.54 -1.52
C LEU A 96 17.26 22.13 -0.71
N VAL A 97 17.24 22.40 0.60
CA VAL A 97 16.08 22.15 1.45
C VAL A 97 14.92 23.06 1.05
N VAL A 98 15.17 24.36 0.85
CA VAL A 98 14.14 25.32 0.42
C VAL A 98 13.57 24.96 -0.94
N THR A 99 14.42 24.71 -1.94
CA THR A 99 13.99 24.37 -3.29
C THR A 99 13.35 22.98 -3.37
N GLY A 100 13.86 22.01 -2.62
CA GLY A 100 13.26 20.69 -2.49
C GLY A 100 11.88 20.75 -1.82
N PHE A 101 11.73 21.54 -0.77
CA PHE A 101 10.45 21.74 -0.10
C PHE A 101 9.45 22.50 -0.99
N ALA A 102 9.87 23.58 -1.63
CA ALA A 102 9.05 24.33 -2.58
C ALA A 102 8.62 23.46 -3.76
N GLY A 103 9.53 22.65 -4.32
CA GLY A 103 9.23 21.69 -5.37
C GLY A 103 8.27 20.58 -4.91
N ALA A 104 8.41 20.09 -3.67
CA ALA A 104 7.51 19.11 -3.10
C ALA A 104 6.11 19.69 -2.84
N VAL A 105 6.02 20.93 -2.33
CA VAL A 105 4.76 21.65 -2.12
C VAL A 105 4.13 21.99 -3.46
N ALA A 106 4.89 22.49 -4.43
CA ALA A 106 4.40 22.76 -5.78
C ALA A 106 3.91 21.47 -6.46
N GLY A 107 4.65 20.37 -6.33
CA GLY A 107 4.21 19.06 -6.82
C GLY A 107 2.94 18.56 -6.11
N TYR A 108 2.84 18.78 -4.79
CA TYR A 108 1.63 18.47 -4.03
C TYR A 108 0.45 19.34 -4.46
N VAL A 109 0.63 20.65 -4.63
CA VAL A 109 -0.41 21.58 -5.08
C VAL A 109 -0.78 21.30 -6.53
N VAL A 110 0.15 20.97 -7.42
CA VAL A 110 -0.14 20.59 -8.80
C VAL A 110 -0.88 19.27 -8.87
N THR A 111 -0.49 18.27 -8.07
CA THR A 111 -1.26 17.03 -7.96
C THR A 111 -2.63 17.28 -7.36
N GLU A 112 -2.74 18.13 -6.34
CA GLU A 112 -4.00 18.54 -5.71
C GLU A 112 -4.87 19.34 -6.68
N VAL A 113 -4.32 20.26 -7.49
CA VAL A 113 -5.03 21.07 -8.49
C VAL A 113 -5.38 20.26 -9.74
N THR A 114 -4.56 19.28 -10.11
CA THR A 114 -4.91 18.31 -11.16
C THR A 114 -6.03 17.39 -10.66
N ASP A 115 -5.98 16.95 -9.40
CA ASP A 115 -7.12 16.36 -8.70
C ASP A 115 -8.28 17.36 -8.63
N ASN A 116 -8.05 18.65 -8.36
CA ASN A 116 -9.09 19.64 -8.07
C ASN A 116 -9.82 20.14 -9.33
N ARG A 117 -9.13 20.23 -10.48
CA ARG A 117 -9.74 20.41 -11.80
C ARG A 117 -10.61 19.22 -12.18
N ASN A 118 -10.29 18.02 -11.69
CA ASN A 118 -11.17 16.86 -11.76
C ASN A 118 -12.29 16.91 -10.67
N ILE A 119 -12.08 17.57 -9.52
CA ILE A 119 -13.04 17.72 -8.39
C ILE A 119 -14.02 18.89 -8.56
N GLY A 120 -13.80 19.84 -9.47
CA GLY A 120 -14.83 20.80 -9.89
C GLY A 120 -16.10 20.12 -10.42
N ARG A 121 -15.99 18.85 -10.85
CA ARG A 121 -17.11 17.94 -11.18
C ARG A 121 -17.56 17.03 -10.02
N MET A 122 -16.92 17.08 -8.85
CA MET A 122 -17.14 16.21 -7.68
C MET A 122 -17.46 16.96 -6.37
N ARG A 123 -18.22 18.07 -6.41
CA ARG A 123 -18.64 18.77 -5.18
C ARG A 123 -19.68 18.00 -4.32
N GLY A 124 -19.98 16.74 -4.64
CA GLY A 124 -20.74 15.81 -3.80
C GLY A 124 -19.91 14.83 -2.95
N ARG A 125 -18.57 14.96 -2.90
CA ARG A 125 -17.64 13.89 -2.49
C ARG A 125 -16.97 14.10 -1.12
N GLY A 126 -17.73 14.38 -0.06
CA GLY A 126 -17.22 14.41 1.32
C GLY A 126 -17.09 13.03 2.00
N ASN A 127 -17.68 11.97 1.43
CA ASN A 127 -17.83 10.67 2.13
C ASN A 127 -17.15 9.47 1.44
N ALA A 128 -16.38 9.67 0.37
CA ALA A 128 -15.90 8.59 -0.50
C ALA A 128 -14.41 8.19 -0.30
N ARG A 129 -13.79 8.51 0.85
CA ARG A 129 -12.40 8.10 1.19
C ARG A 129 -12.31 6.95 2.19
N ARG A 130 -13.37 6.14 2.29
CA ARG A 130 -13.28 4.76 2.79
C ARG A 130 -13.51 3.83 1.61
N ILE A 131 -12.46 3.53 0.86
CA ILE A 131 -12.42 2.27 0.13
C ILE A 131 -12.52 1.21 1.23
N ALA A 132 -13.68 0.56 1.32
CA ALA A 132 -13.91 -0.50 2.29
C ALA A 132 -12.77 -1.53 2.17
N LEU A 133 -12.23 -1.99 3.30
CA LEU A 133 -11.22 -3.05 3.25
C LEU A 133 -11.76 -4.21 2.40
N ILE A 134 -10.94 -4.74 1.50
CA ILE A 134 -11.29 -5.91 0.67
C ILE A 134 -11.87 -6.98 1.62
N PRO A 135 -13.04 -7.57 1.31
CA PRO A 135 -13.66 -8.52 2.21
C PRO A 135 -12.76 -9.73 2.45
N LEU A 136 -12.79 -10.23 3.68
CA LEU A 136 -12.06 -11.43 4.07
C LEU A 136 -12.71 -12.66 3.45
N LEU A 137 -11.88 -13.61 3.02
CA LEU A 137 -12.28 -14.84 2.36
C LEU A 137 -13.10 -15.75 3.29
N ASP A 138 -12.82 -15.73 4.60
CA ASP A 138 -13.59 -16.44 5.61
C ASP A 138 -15.04 -15.90 5.71
N ARG A 139 -15.21 -14.59 5.57
CA ARG A 139 -16.50 -13.90 5.65
C ARG A 139 -17.29 -13.99 4.35
N LEU A 140 -16.63 -14.18 3.22
CA LEU A 140 -17.32 -14.41 1.94
C LEU A 140 -18.08 -15.74 1.89
N GLN A 141 -17.82 -16.65 2.83
CA GLN A 141 -18.54 -17.93 2.96
C GLN A 141 -20.00 -17.76 3.39
N TYR A 142 -20.35 -16.61 3.99
CA TYR A 142 -21.68 -16.40 4.58
C TYR A 142 -22.44 -15.30 3.85
N ARG A 143 -23.66 -15.62 3.39
CA ARG A 143 -24.62 -14.74 2.69
C ARG A 143 -24.92 -13.40 3.40
N ARG A 144 -24.48 -13.25 4.67
CA ARG A 144 -24.73 -12.10 5.55
C ARG A 144 -23.90 -10.85 5.22
N HIS A 145 -22.92 -10.90 4.32
CA HIS A 145 -22.01 -9.76 4.07
C HIS A 145 -22.32 -8.94 2.81
N GLY A 146 -23.42 -9.22 2.12
CA GLY A 146 -23.93 -8.38 1.01
C GLY A 146 -23.21 -8.57 -0.34
N PHE A 147 -22.47 -9.67 -0.51
CA PHE A 147 -21.89 -10.07 -1.80
C PHE A 147 -22.54 -11.40 -2.24
N GLU A 148 -22.91 -11.49 -3.51
CA GLU A 148 -23.44 -12.72 -4.11
C GLU A 148 -22.27 -13.51 -4.72
N VAL A 149 -21.70 -14.39 -3.91
CA VAL A 149 -20.52 -15.20 -4.26
C VAL A 149 -20.95 -16.67 -4.44
N PRO A 150 -20.32 -17.45 -5.34
CA PRO A 150 -20.61 -18.87 -5.50
C PRO A 150 -20.54 -19.65 -4.18
N HIS A 151 -21.40 -20.68 -4.04
CA HIS A 151 -21.46 -21.48 -2.82
C HIS A 151 -20.11 -22.15 -2.56
N TYR A 152 -19.67 -22.12 -1.29
CA TYR A 152 -18.40 -22.68 -0.83
C TYR A 152 -17.15 -22.13 -1.54
N PHE A 153 -17.24 -20.97 -2.21
CA PHE A 153 -16.11 -20.35 -2.91
C PHE A 153 -14.89 -20.22 -2.00
N GLY A 154 -15.06 -19.64 -0.80
CA GLY A 154 -13.95 -19.42 0.12
C GLY A 154 -13.21 -20.71 0.50
N ILE A 155 -13.96 -21.80 0.72
CA ILE A 155 -13.39 -23.12 1.07
C ILE A 155 -12.67 -23.73 -0.13
N ARG A 156 -13.30 -23.74 -1.31
CA ARG A 156 -12.67 -24.23 -2.55
C ARG A 156 -11.41 -23.44 -2.88
N PHE A 157 -11.44 -22.13 -2.69
CA PHE A 157 -10.29 -21.28 -2.91
C PHE A 157 -9.16 -21.56 -1.92
N ALA A 158 -9.45 -21.78 -0.63
CA ALA A 158 -8.44 -22.18 0.34
C ALA A 158 -7.87 -23.58 0.07
N LEU A 159 -8.68 -24.53 -0.42
CA LEU A 159 -8.22 -25.86 -0.79
C LEU A 159 -7.22 -25.83 -1.96
N ARG A 160 -7.29 -24.86 -2.86
CA ARG A 160 -6.27 -24.64 -3.92
C ARG A 160 -4.92 -24.18 -3.37
N HIS A 161 -4.86 -23.86 -2.09
CA HIS A 161 -3.67 -23.44 -1.34
C HIS A 161 -3.36 -24.43 -0.22
N ASP A 162 -3.70 -25.71 -0.40
CA ASP A 162 -3.46 -26.79 0.57
C ASP A 162 -4.10 -26.53 1.94
N GLY A 163 -5.18 -25.74 1.98
CA GLY A 163 -5.85 -25.33 3.23
C GLY A 163 -5.16 -24.17 3.95
N ASP A 164 -4.11 -23.57 3.39
CA ASP A 164 -3.47 -22.37 3.94
C ASP A 164 -4.35 -21.13 3.70
N TRP A 165 -5.23 -20.87 4.66
CA TRP A 165 -6.14 -19.72 4.69
C TRP A 165 -5.42 -18.38 4.64
N ALA A 166 -4.23 -18.26 5.22
CA ALA A 166 -3.48 -17.01 5.22
C ALA A 166 -2.94 -16.71 3.81
N ARG A 167 -2.39 -17.72 3.14
CA ARG A 167 -1.91 -17.60 1.75
C ARG A 167 -3.07 -17.43 0.77
N ALA A 168 -4.19 -18.10 1.01
CA ALA A 168 -5.42 -17.93 0.22
C ALA A 168 -5.97 -16.50 0.35
N GLN A 169 -6.07 -15.95 1.57
CA GLN A 169 -6.46 -14.56 1.80
C GLN A 169 -5.53 -13.58 1.07
N ASP A 170 -4.22 -13.81 1.14
CA ASP A 170 -3.23 -12.96 0.47
C ASP A 170 -3.45 -12.93 -1.05
N HIS A 171 -3.65 -14.10 -1.66
CA HIS A 171 -3.86 -14.19 -3.11
C HIS A 171 -5.23 -13.64 -3.53
N TRP A 172 -6.25 -13.83 -2.69
CA TRP A 172 -7.58 -13.25 -2.88
C TRP A 172 -7.51 -11.72 -2.96
N GLU A 173 -6.82 -11.07 -2.01
CA GLU A 173 -6.67 -9.60 -2.02
C GLU A 173 -5.96 -9.10 -3.28
N ILE A 174 -4.89 -9.80 -3.71
CA ILE A 174 -4.15 -9.46 -4.94
C ILE A 174 -5.06 -9.53 -6.16
N ILE A 175 -5.90 -10.56 -6.25
CA ILE A 175 -6.78 -10.75 -7.41
C ILE A 175 -7.88 -9.70 -7.42
N VAL A 176 -8.59 -9.50 -6.31
CA VAL A 176 -9.64 -8.47 -6.22
C VAL A 176 -9.07 -7.08 -6.51
N GLU A 177 -7.85 -6.78 -6.10
CA GLU A 177 -7.18 -5.52 -6.43
C GLU A 177 -6.93 -5.37 -7.95
N LYS A 178 -6.55 -6.46 -8.65
CA LYS A 178 -6.43 -6.43 -10.13
C LYS A 178 -7.79 -6.13 -10.79
N PHE A 179 -8.87 -6.74 -10.31
CA PHE A 179 -10.22 -6.46 -10.82
C PHE A 179 -10.71 -5.04 -10.47
N LEU A 180 -10.41 -4.55 -9.27
CA LEU A 180 -10.72 -3.17 -8.87
C LEU A 180 -10.02 -2.15 -9.78
N ASN A 181 -8.74 -2.37 -10.08
CA ASN A 181 -7.98 -1.48 -10.96
C ASN A 181 -8.48 -1.54 -12.41
N ALA A 182 -8.96 -2.71 -12.86
CA ALA A 182 -9.59 -2.86 -14.17
C ALA A 182 -10.97 -2.16 -14.21
N ALA A 183 -11.79 -2.33 -13.17
CA ALA A 183 -13.11 -1.70 -13.05
C ALA A 183 -13.04 -0.18 -12.85
N GLU A 184 -11.99 0.35 -12.22
CA GLU A 184 -11.78 1.80 -12.06
C GLU A 184 -11.53 2.52 -13.40
N SER A 185 -11.16 1.78 -14.45
CA SER A 185 -11.15 2.31 -15.81
C SER A 185 -12.55 2.61 -16.35
N ASP A 186 -13.59 1.97 -15.80
CA ASP A 186 -15.00 2.22 -16.07
C ASP A 186 -15.60 3.17 -15.01
N ARG A 187 -15.42 4.48 -15.25
CA ARG A 187 -15.61 5.58 -14.28
C ARG A 187 -17.05 5.88 -13.87
N THR A 188 -18.00 5.00 -14.15
CA THR A 188 -19.44 5.25 -14.01
C THR A 188 -19.99 4.85 -12.65
N HIS A 189 -19.31 3.98 -11.90
CA HIS A 189 -19.84 3.39 -10.67
C HIS A 189 -19.19 3.93 -9.38
N GLY A 190 -19.98 4.03 -8.31
CA GLY A 190 -19.49 4.46 -6.99
C GLY A 190 -18.54 3.44 -6.35
N PRO A 191 -17.70 3.84 -5.36
CA PRO A 191 -16.62 3.00 -4.82
C PRO A 191 -17.11 1.69 -4.16
N ARG A 192 -18.31 1.70 -3.57
CA ARG A 192 -18.94 0.50 -3.01
C ARG A 192 -19.39 -0.47 -4.11
N GLN A 193 -19.90 0.07 -5.22
CA GLN A 193 -20.36 -0.70 -6.36
C GLN A 193 -19.18 -1.31 -7.11
N ALA A 194 -18.09 -0.54 -7.30
CA ALA A 194 -16.85 -1.05 -7.87
C ALA A 194 -16.26 -2.20 -7.03
N MET A 195 -16.28 -2.08 -5.70
CA MET A 195 -15.88 -3.19 -4.81
C MET A 195 -16.80 -4.40 -4.93
N TRP A 196 -18.11 -4.18 -4.96
CA TRP A 196 -19.08 -5.27 -5.14
C TRP A 196 -18.86 -6.01 -6.46
N GLN A 197 -18.71 -5.27 -7.56
CA GLN A 197 -18.50 -5.82 -8.89
C GLN A 197 -17.16 -6.55 -8.98
N ALA A 198 -16.07 -5.95 -8.50
CA ALA A 198 -14.76 -6.59 -8.52
C ALA A 198 -14.71 -7.88 -7.70
N VAL A 199 -15.36 -7.93 -6.54
CA VAL A 199 -15.46 -9.14 -5.71
C VAL A 199 -16.30 -10.20 -6.41
N LEU A 200 -17.43 -9.81 -7.01
CA LEU A 200 -18.31 -10.71 -7.72
C LEU A 200 -17.60 -11.32 -8.94
N GLU A 201 -17.08 -10.48 -9.83
CA GLU A 201 -16.34 -10.90 -11.03
C GLU A 201 -15.15 -11.78 -10.67
N ALA A 202 -14.31 -11.35 -9.73
CA ALA A 202 -13.17 -12.14 -9.28
C ALA A 202 -13.61 -13.51 -8.77
N SER A 203 -14.68 -13.56 -7.96
CA SER A 203 -15.15 -14.83 -7.40
C SER A 203 -15.69 -15.79 -8.45
N TYR A 204 -16.47 -15.32 -9.43
CA TYR A 204 -17.00 -16.17 -10.51
C TYR A 204 -15.91 -16.66 -11.45
N VAL A 205 -14.97 -15.78 -11.83
CA VAL A 205 -13.81 -16.16 -12.66
C VAL A 205 -12.99 -17.23 -11.95
N LEU A 206 -12.71 -17.04 -10.65
CA LEU A 206 -11.96 -18.00 -9.84
C LEU A 206 -12.74 -19.28 -9.55
N ASP A 207 -14.08 -19.25 -9.58
CA ASP A 207 -14.89 -20.45 -9.36
C ASP A 207 -14.84 -21.40 -10.56
N GLY A 208 -14.91 -20.85 -11.76
CA GLY A 208 -14.85 -21.60 -13.02
C GLY A 208 -13.47 -22.15 -13.37
N MET A 209 -12.40 -21.68 -12.70
CA MET A 209 -11.06 -22.19 -12.95
C MET A 209 -10.83 -23.55 -12.29
N SER A 210 -10.35 -24.49 -13.09
CA SER A 210 -9.74 -25.73 -12.60
C SER A 210 -8.23 -25.53 -12.41
N GLY A 211 -7.63 -26.15 -11.39
CA GLY A 211 -6.20 -26.08 -11.13
C GLY A 211 -5.75 -25.13 -10.02
N LYS A 212 -4.46 -24.76 -10.04
CA LYS A 212 -3.81 -23.94 -9.02
C LYS A 212 -4.23 -22.48 -9.14
N CYS A 213 -4.09 -21.73 -8.06
CA CYS A 213 -4.33 -20.28 -8.09
C CYS A 213 -3.36 -19.59 -9.07
N PRO A 214 -3.81 -18.67 -9.93
CA PRO A 214 -2.95 -18.02 -10.93
C PRO A 214 -1.77 -17.26 -10.30
N VAL A 215 -1.94 -16.76 -9.07
CA VAL A 215 -0.85 -16.11 -8.32
C VAL A 215 0.18 -17.15 -7.82
N CYS A 216 -0.26 -18.35 -7.45
CA CYS A 216 0.65 -19.46 -7.13
C CYS A 216 1.47 -19.87 -8.37
N GLU A 217 0.84 -19.91 -9.53
CA GLU A 217 1.52 -20.27 -10.78
C GLU A 217 2.52 -19.20 -11.20
N GLU A 218 2.15 -17.92 -11.14
CA GLU A 218 3.06 -16.81 -11.45
C GLU A 218 4.28 -16.78 -10.52
N THR A 219 4.09 -17.09 -9.23
CA THR A 219 5.18 -17.15 -8.26
C THR A 219 6.07 -18.37 -8.45
N ALA A 220 5.51 -19.52 -8.83
CA ALA A 220 6.28 -20.71 -9.19
C ALA A 220 7.15 -20.46 -10.43
N ALA A 221 6.57 -19.91 -11.51
CA ALA A 221 7.28 -19.58 -12.74
C ALA A 221 8.43 -18.57 -12.53
N LYS A 222 8.22 -17.56 -11.68
CA LYS A 222 9.28 -16.60 -11.29
C LYS A 222 10.36 -17.20 -10.40
N GLY A 223 10.03 -18.23 -9.63
CA GLY A 223 11.00 -18.97 -8.82
C GLY A 223 11.92 -19.82 -9.68
N GLU A 224 11.36 -20.53 -10.66
CA GLU A 224 12.06 -21.46 -11.54
C GLU A 224 13.05 -20.73 -12.46
N GLY A 225 12.63 -19.64 -13.11
CA GLY A 225 13.51 -18.83 -13.97
C GLY A 225 14.63 -18.08 -13.23
N ARG A 226 14.61 -18.03 -11.90
CA ARG A 226 15.70 -17.45 -11.09
C ARG A 226 16.80 -18.47 -10.78
N THR A 227 16.48 -19.75 -10.83
CA THR A 227 17.42 -20.86 -10.62
C THR A 227 18.27 -21.11 -11.85
N ASP A 228 17.69 -20.93 -13.04
CA ASP A 228 18.39 -21.15 -14.32
C ASP A 228 19.30 -19.97 -14.72
N ALA A 229 19.03 -18.75 -14.22
CA ALA A 229 19.89 -17.58 -14.44
C ALA A 229 21.15 -17.54 -13.55
N ARG A 230 21.43 -18.63 -12.81
CA ARG A 230 22.56 -18.76 -11.89
C ARG A 230 23.49 -19.94 -12.21
N GLN A 231 23.28 -20.61 -13.35
CA GLN A 231 24.23 -21.58 -13.90
C GLN A 231 25.00 -20.96 -15.07
#